data_AF-A0A929ZHJ8-F1
#
_entry.id   AF-A0A929ZHJ8-F1
#
_cell.length_a   1.000
_cell.length_b   1.000
_cell.length_c   1.000
_cell.angle_alpha   90.00
_cell.angle_beta   90.00
_cell.angle_gamma   90.00
#
_symmetry.space_group_name_H-M   'P 1'
#
loop_
_entity.id
_entity.type
_entity.pdbx_description
1 polymer ?
#
loop_
_entity_poly.entity_id
_entity_poly.type
_entity_poly.pdbx_seq_one_letter_code
_entity_poly.pdbx_strand_id
1 'polypeptide(L)' 'VFMESVVATFVAGVIGVGIAVVVVRFLPLEALGVTLSDTPAFPAGAAIAGVAISTSIGALCGIIPALAAVRIKPIDAIRY' A
#
# COMPACT_ATOMS: atom_id res chain seq x y z
N VAL A 1 -7.46 -16.09 3.18
CA VAL A 1 -6.26 -15.54 2.52
C VAL A 1 -6.51 -14.28 1.68
N PHE A 2 -7.55 -14.21 0.82
CA PHE A 2 -7.80 -13.03 -0.02
C PHE A 2 -8.02 -11.74 0.80
N MET A 3 -9.01 -11.72 1.70
CA MET A 3 -9.31 -10.52 2.50
C MET A 3 -8.19 -10.15 3.47
N GLU A 4 -7.44 -11.13 3.98
CA GLU A 4 -6.27 -10.86 4.83
C GLU A 4 -5.19 -10.10 4.06
N SER A 5 -4.90 -10.54 2.82
CA SER A 5 -3.95 -9.86 1.93
C SER A 5 -4.41 -8.43 1.59
N VAL A 6 -5.67 -8.25 1.20
CA VAL A 6 -6.22 -6.94 0.82
C VAL A 6 -6.21 -5.95 1.98
N VAL A 7 -6.65 -6.39 3.16
CA VAL A 7 -6.68 -5.53 4.35
C VAL A 7 -5.25 -5.19 4.79
N ALA A 8 -4.33 -6.15 4.78
CA ALA A 8 -2.94 -5.90 5.13
C ALA A 8 -2.29 -4.86 4.20
N THR A 9 -2.47 -4.97 2.89
CA THR A 9 -1.87 -4.00 1.95
C THR A 9 -2.57 -2.65 1.96
N PHE A 10 -3.87 -2.59 2.20
CA PHE A 10 -4.59 -1.32 2.40
C PHE A 10 -4.05 -0.57 3.63
N VAL A 11 -3.94 -1.26 4.77
CA VAL A 11 -3.40 -0.68 6.01
C VAL A 11 -1.95 -0.24 5.81
N ALA A 12 -1.13 -1.08 5.17
CA ALA A 12 0.26 -0.71 4.83
C ALA A 12 0.31 0.51 3.90
N GLY A 13 -0.59 0.62 2.91
CA GLY A 13 -0.70 1.76 2.02
C GLY A 13 -1.04 3.06 2.75
N VAL A 14 -2.01 3.03 3.66
CA VAL A 14 -2.39 4.19 4.48
C VAL A 14 -1.22 4.63 5.38
N ILE A 15 -0.56 3.68 6.05
CA ILE A 15 0.60 3.96 6.90
C ILE A 15 1.75 4.54 6.07
N GLY A 16 2.04 3.94 4.91
CA GLY A 16 3.10 4.40 4.01
C GLY A 16 2.88 5.82 3.50
N VAL A 17 1.65 6.16 3.12
CA VAL A 17 1.29 7.54 2.74
C VAL A 17 1.43 8.48 3.93
N GLY A 18 0.99 8.08 5.14
CA GLY A 18 1.17 8.88 6.35
C GLY A 18 2.64 9.19 6.63
N ILE A 19 3.51 8.19 6.52
CA ILE A 19 4.97 8.36 6.66
C ILE A 19 5.51 9.30 5.58
N ALA A 20 5.09 9.13 4.32
CA ALA A 20 5.53 10.00 3.23
C ALA A 20 5.17 11.47 3.46
N VAL A 21 3.95 11.75 3.97
CA VAL A 21 3.51 13.11 4.32
C VAL A 21 4.41 13.71 5.40
N VAL A 22 4.69 12.94 6.48
CA VAL A 22 5.56 13.39 7.57
C VAL A 22 6.97 13.68 7.05
N VAL A 23 7.57 12.75 6.29
CA VAL A 23 8.93 12.91 5.74
C VAL A 23 9.04 14.15 4.87
N VAL A 24 8.07 14.39 3.97
CA VAL A 24 8.06 15.58 3.12
C VAL A 24 7.91 16.86 3.94
N ARG A 25 7.13 16.84 5.03
CA ARG A 25 6.89 18.02 5.86
C ARG A 25 8.07 18.40 6.75
N PHE A 26 8.86 17.42 7.18
CA PHE A 26 10.02 17.63 8.06
C PHE A 26 11.36 17.68 7.30
N LEU A 27 11.35 17.73 5.97
CA LEU A 27 12.57 17.81 5.18
C LEU A 27 13.24 19.19 5.38
N PRO A 28 14.51 19.26 5.85
CA PRO A 28 15.19 20.52 6.09
C PRO A 28 15.70 21.13 4.78
N LEU A 29 14.77 21.70 4.00
CA LEU A 29 15.03 22.31 2.69
C LEU A 29 16.01 23.50 2.77
N GLU A 30 15.99 24.20 3.90
CA GLU A 30 16.87 25.34 4.19
C GLU A 30 18.34 24.91 4.36
N ALA A 31 18.58 23.72 4.92
CA ALA A 31 19.92 23.13 5.01
C ALA A 31 20.46 22.63 3.66
N LEU A 32 19.57 22.43 2.68
CA LEU A 32 19.89 22.03 1.31
C LEU A 32 20.05 23.24 0.36
N GLY A 33 19.99 24.48 0.88
CA GLY A 33 20.14 25.70 0.09
C GLY A 33 18.94 26.02 -0.81
N VAL A 34 17.79 25.37 -0.60
CA VAL A 34 16.58 25.59 -1.39
C VAL A 34 15.67 26.56 -0.64
N THR A 35 15.62 27.81 -1.10
CA THR A 35 14.68 28.81 -0.57
C THR A 35 13.32 28.62 -1.25
N LEU A 36 12.34 28.11 -0.52
CA LEU A 36 10.94 28.11 -0.97
C LEU A 36 10.23 29.33 -0.39
N SER A 37 9.70 30.21 -1.25
CA SER A 37 8.83 31.31 -0.80
C SER A 37 7.52 30.81 -0.18
N ASP A 38 7.04 29.64 -0.63
CA ASP A 38 5.87 28.95 -0.09
C ASP A 38 6.11 27.43 -0.09
N THR A 39 5.77 26.76 1.01
CA THR A 39 5.82 25.29 1.05
C THR A 39 4.64 24.72 0.24
N PRO A 40 4.90 23.96 -0.84
CA PRO A 40 3.81 23.41 -1.64
C PRO A 40 2.98 22.43 -0.80
N ALA A 41 1.66 22.43 -1.01
CA ALA A 41 0.77 21.47 -0.38
C ALA A 41 1.08 20.04 -0.85
N PHE A 42 0.87 19.05 0.03
CA PHE A 42 1.08 17.65 -0.32
C PHE A 42 0.13 17.22 -1.45
N PRO A 43 0.62 16.56 -2.51
CA PRO A 43 -0.21 16.17 -3.65
C PRO A 43 -1.21 15.06 -3.27
N ALA A 44 -2.44 15.45 -2.95
CA ALA A 44 -3.50 14.53 -2.55
C ALA A 44 -3.79 13.45 -3.61
N GLY A 45 -3.67 13.78 -4.90
CA GLY A 45 -3.81 12.81 -5.99
C GLY A 45 -2.80 11.67 -5.92
N ALA A 46 -1.55 11.95 -5.53
CA ALA A 46 -0.52 10.94 -5.38
C ALA A 46 -0.78 10.03 -4.16
N ALA A 47 -1.31 10.58 -3.06
CA ALA A 47 -1.74 9.79 -1.91
C ALA A 47 -2.84 8.80 -2.28
N ILE A 48 -3.90 9.28 -2.95
CA ILE A 48 -5.03 8.45 -3.35
C ILE A 48 -4.56 7.34 -4.30
N ALA A 49 -3.74 7.70 -5.30
CA ALA A 49 -3.17 6.73 -6.22
C ALA A 49 -2.31 5.68 -5.48
N GLY A 50 -1.48 6.10 -4.52
CA GLY A 50 -0.63 5.19 -3.73
C GLY A 50 -1.44 4.16 -2.93
N VAL A 51 -2.52 4.60 -2.27
CA VAL A 51 -3.43 3.69 -1.53
C VAL A 51 -4.19 2.77 -2.49
N ALA A 52 -4.65 3.30 -3.63
CA ALA A 52 -5.36 2.51 -4.63
C ALA A 52 -4.46 1.43 -5.24
N ILE A 53 -3.21 1.76 -5.58
CA ILE A 53 -2.22 0.85 -6.17
C ILE A 53 -1.85 -0.25 -5.17
N SER A 54 -1.50 0.10 -3.93
CA SER A 54 -1.14 -0.87 -2.89
C SER A 54 -2.28 -1.86 -2.59
N THR A 55 -3.52 -1.38 -2.52
CA THR A 55 -4.70 -2.23 -2.33
C THR A 55 -4.92 -3.16 -3.53
N SER A 56 -4.78 -2.64 -4.75
CA SER A 56 -4.94 -3.41 -5.99
C SER A 56 -3.92 -4.54 -6.08
N ILE A 57 -2.65 -4.27 -5.75
CA ILE A 57 -1.60 -5.28 -5.73
C ILE A 57 -1.90 -6.37 -4.70
N GLY A 58 -2.33 -6.00 -3.48
CA GLY A 58 -2.70 -6.99 -2.46
C GLY A 58 -3.90 -7.85 -2.86
N ALA A 59 -4.86 -7.29 -3.59
CA ALA A 59 -5.97 -8.05 -4.16
C ALA A 59 -5.48 -9.03 -5.22
N LEU A 60 -4.63 -8.60 -6.15
CA LEU A 60 -4.06 -9.44 -7.19
C LEU A 60 -3.20 -10.57 -6.61
N CYS A 61 -2.33 -10.27 -5.65
CA CYS A 61 -1.53 -11.28 -4.96
C CYS A 61 -2.37 -12.24 -4.11
N GLY A 62 -3.48 -11.77 -3.52
CA GLY A 62 -4.36 -12.58 -2.69
C GLY A 62 -5.29 -13.50 -3.49
N ILE A 63 -5.72 -13.08 -4.69
CA ILE A 63 -6.73 -13.82 -5.48
C ILE A 63 -6.12 -15.03 -6.18
N ILE A 64 -4.88 -14.94 -6.66
CA ILE A 64 -4.17 -16.03 -7.35
C ILE A 64 -4.10 -17.30 -6.47
N PRO A 65 -3.59 -17.26 -5.23
CA PRO A 65 -3.55 -18.45 -4.36
C PRO A 65 -4.93 -18.84 -3.84
N ALA A 66 -5.84 -17.89 -3.61
CA ALA A 66 -7.20 -18.20 -3.18
C ALA A 66 -7.96 -19.04 -4.22
N LEU A 67 -7.82 -18.69 -5.49
CA LEU A 67 -8.40 -19.47 -6.59
C LEU A 67 -7.75 -20.83 -6.73
N ALA A 68 -6.43 -20.93 -6.55
CA ALA A 68 -5.75 -22.23 -6.52
C ALA A 68 -6.30 -23.12 -5.40
N ALA A 69 -6.50 -22.58 -4.18
CA ALA A 69 -7.01 -23.33 -3.04
C ALA A 69 -8.44 -23.88 -3.24
N VAL A 70 -9.33 -23.10 -3.87
CA VAL A 70 -10.72 -23.51 -4.12
C VAL A 70 -10.81 -24.64 -5.17
N ARG A 71 -9.76 -24.86 -5.96
CA ARG A 71 -9.70 -25.92 -7.00
C ARG A 71 -9.22 -27.27 -6.46
N ILE A 72 -8.63 -27.32 -5.27
CA ILE A 72 -8.06 -28.55 -4.70
C ILE A 72 -9.17 -29.37 -4.04
N LYS A 73 -9.16 -30.70 -4.23
CA LYS A 73 -10.12 -31.57 -3.54
C LYS A 73 -9.87 -31.51 -2.04
N PRO A 74 -10.91 -31.36 -1.20
CA PRO A 74 -10.74 -31.29 0.25
C PRO A 74 -10.00 -32.51 0.82
N ILE A 75 -10.26 -33.71 0.28
CA ILE A 75 -9.57 -34.93 0.71
C ILE A 75 -8.06 -34.89 0.45
N ASP A 76 -7.64 -34.28 -0.65
CA ASP A 76 -6.21 -34.11 -0.97
C ASP A 76 -5.58 -33.02 -0.10
N ALA A 77 -6.34 -31.96 0.22
CA ALA A 77 -5.86 -30.85 1.05
C ALA A 77 -5.65 -31.21 2.54
N ILE A 78 -6.37 -32.20 3.07
CA ILE A 78 -6.23 -32.63 4.47
C ILE A 78 -5.17 -33.74 4.61
N ARG A 79 -4.87 -34.46 3.50
CA ARG A 79 -3.93 -35.59 3.49
C ARG A 79 -2.47 -35.16 3.32
N TYR A 80 -2.23 -33.95 2.81
CA TYR A 80 -0.91 -33.34 2.68
C TYR A 80 -0.58 -32.48 3.89
#